data_AF-A0A969D749-F1
#
_entry.id   AF-A0A969D749-F1
#
_cell.length_a   1.000
_cell.length_b   1.000
_cell.length_c   1.000
_cell.angle_alpha   90.00
_cell.angle_beta   90.00
_cell.angle_gamma   90.00
#
_symmetry.space_group_name_H-M   'P 1'
#
loop_
_entity.id
_entity.type
_entity.pdbx_description
1 polymer ?
#
loop_
_entity_poly.entity_id
_entity_poly.type
_entity_poly.pdbx_seq_one_letter_code
_entity_poly.pdbx_strand_id
1 'polypeptide(L)'
;MYGLQYAQALQQTNHYFFVVMKYTSIKFCFSALVSFEMLLLADTAIAQSFSTVEIPEVSAVGDRQLQGFWYGESQTLQADEWNINLYGAFDCATLNRVDERTFSPQFIATEPAIDATTGNFAIGTVLSECVEAQQSAVFIVDPQPGGYALYRVQVPGANSLTDEFSSYPLSSLIALEYWNGYLLVRQGDAAGAEALLVFRPGLTPAGEYAGCIELELGEGRGLCPRQSELDHS
;
A
#
# COMPACT_ATOMS: atom_id res chain seq x y z
N MET A 1 -56.19 31.31 7.58
CA MET A 1 -56.46 29.92 7.19
C MET A 1 -55.38 29.04 7.81
N TYR A 2 -55.82 27.95 8.45
CA TYR A 2 -55.13 26.82 9.10
C TYR A 2 -53.65 26.58 8.72
N GLY A 3 -52.76 26.06 9.57
CA GLY A 3 -52.87 25.46 10.89
C GLY A 3 -51.63 24.58 11.18
N LEU A 4 -51.22 24.57 12.45
CA LEU A 4 -50.63 23.50 13.28
C LEU A 4 -49.49 22.57 12.82
N GLN A 5 -48.65 22.30 13.82
CA GLN A 5 -47.46 21.47 13.91
C GLN A 5 -47.70 19.93 13.88
N TYR A 6 -46.57 19.21 13.85
CA TYR A 6 -46.28 17.81 14.21
C TYR A 6 -46.34 16.76 13.08
N ALA A 7 -45.20 16.12 12.78
CA ALA A 7 -44.87 14.78 13.30
C ALA A 7 -43.54 14.26 12.71
N GLN A 8 -42.68 13.74 13.59
CA GLN A 8 -41.66 12.75 13.23
C GLN A 8 -42.32 11.38 13.07
N ALA A 9 -41.91 10.60 12.06
CA ALA A 9 -41.87 9.13 12.05
C ALA A 9 -41.29 8.70 10.68
N LEU A 10 -40.07 8.15 10.66
CA LEU A 10 -39.79 6.71 10.57
C LEU A 10 -40.27 6.05 9.27
N GLN A 11 -39.27 5.52 8.55
CA GLN A 11 -39.31 4.34 7.68
C GLN A 11 -40.44 4.26 6.66
N GLN A 12 -40.09 4.35 5.37
CA GLN A 12 -40.24 3.21 4.46
C GLN A 12 -39.72 3.51 3.05
N THR A 13 -38.78 2.66 2.63
CA THR A 13 -38.65 2.04 1.30
C THR A 13 -38.61 2.92 0.06
N ASN A 14 -37.41 2.95 -0.56
CA ASN A 14 -37.15 2.81 -1.99
C ASN A 14 -38.30 3.15 -2.94
N HIS A 15 -38.30 4.37 -3.45
CA HIS A 15 -38.86 4.65 -4.77
C HIS A 15 -37.79 5.30 -5.65
N TYR A 16 -37.27 4.48 -6.56
CA TYR A 16 -36.46 4.91 -7.69
C TYR A 16 -37.28 5.87 -8.56
N PHE A 17 -36.70 7.03 -8.82
CA PHE A 17 -37.12 7.97 -9.85
C PHE A 17 -36.99 7.31 -11.24
N PHE A 18 -38.10 7.14 -11.96
CA PHE A 18 -38.07 6.92 -13.40
C PHE A 18 -38.26 8.26 -14.11
N VAL A 19 -37.21 8.73 -14.78
CA VAL A 19 -37.28 9.83 -15.74
C VAL A 19 -37.90 9.30 -17.04
N VAL A 20 -39.14 9.68 -17.32
CA VAL A 20 -39.80 9.40 -18.61
C VAL A 20 -39.39 10.46 -19.61
N MET A 21 -38.45 10.15 -20.51
CA MET A 21 -38.22 10.94 -21.72
C MET A 21 -39.27 10.58 -22.78
N LYS A 22 -40.19 11.51 -23.04
CA LYS A 22 -41.10 11.50 -24.18
C LYS A 22 -40.33 11.85 -25.45
N TYR A 23 -40.35 10.98 -26.47
CA TYR A 23 -40.18 11.40 -27.86
C TYR A 23 -41.24 10.75 -28.78
N THR A 24 -42.05 11.66 -29.32
CA THR A 24 -42.87 11.69 -30.54
C THR A 24 -42.84 10.52 -31.53
N SER A 25 -44.04 9.95 -31.70
CA SER A 25 -44.75 9.58 -32.95
C SER A 25 -43.98 9.25 -34.24
N ILE A 26 -44.03 7.97 -34.63
CA ILE A 26 -44.12 7.56 -36.05
C ILE A 26 -45.18 6.44 -36.16
N LYS A 27 -46.22 6.68 -36.97
CA LYS A 27 -47.23 5.69 -37.37
C LYS A 27 -46.68 4.82 -38.49
N PHE A 28 -46.76 3.49 -38.37
CA PHE A 28 -46.84 2.58 -39.51
C PHE A 28 -47.89 1.50 -39.27
N CYS A 29 -48.58 1.16 -40.36
CA CYS A 29 -49.82 0.39 -40.45
C CYS A 29 -49.61 -1.13 -40.48
N PHE A 30 -50.62 -1.82 -39.93
CA PHE A 30 -51.22 -3.09 -40.36
C PHE A 30 -50.39 -4.38 -40.55
N SER A 31 -50.79 -5.36 -39.73
CA SER A 31 -51.03 -6.79 -40.03
C SER A 31 -49.89 -7.67 -40.51
N ALA A 32 -49.43 -8.56 -39.63
CA ALA A 32 -49.35 -9.99 -39.91
C ALA A 32 -49.25 -10.77 -38.58
N LEU A 33 -50.13 -11.75 -38.40
CA LEU A 33 -50.04 -12.78 -37.37
C LEU A 33 -48.75 -13.57 -37.55
N VAL A 34 -47.90 -13.61 -36.53
CA VAL A 34 -46.95 -14.71 -36.31
C VAL A 34 -46.95 -15.04 -34.83
N SER A 35 -47.44 -16.24 -34.53
CA SER A 35 -47.32 -16.90 -33.24
C SER A 35 -45.84 -16.99 -32.86
N PHE A 36 -45.46 -16.45 -31.70
CA PHE A 36 -44.14 -16.72 -31.13
C PHE A 36 -44.27 -16.90 -29.62
N GLU A 37 -43.84 -18.07 -29.18
CA GLU A 37 -43.79 -18.52 -27.81
C GLU A 37 -42.89 -17.61 -26.95
N MET A 38 -43.31 -17.47 -25.69
CA MET A 38 -42.44 -17.53 -24.52
C MET A 38 -41.12 -16.74 -24.58
N LEU A 39 -41.13 -15.52 -24.07
CA LEU A 39 -39.93 -14.91 -23.50
C LEU A 39 -40.30 -14.10 -22.25
N LEU A 40 -40.55 -14.83 -21.15
CA LEU A 40 -40.30 -14.32 -19.81
C LEU A 40 -38.78 -14.17 -19.68
N LEU A 41 -38.23 -13.03 -20.11
CA LEU A 41 -36.89 -12.65 -19.70
C LEU A 41 -36.97 -12.26 -18.24
N ALA A 42 -36.48 -13.17 -17.41
CA ALA A 42 -36.13 -12.92 -16.04
C ALA A 42 -35.32 -11.63 -15.97
N ASP A 43 -35.82 -10.67 -15.19
CA ASP A 43 -34.97 -9.68 -14.52
C ASP A 43 -34.05 -10.46 -13.57
N THR A 44 -32.99 -11.08 -14.11
CA THR A 44 -31.83 -11.45 -13.31
C THR A 44 -31.13 -10.16 -12.96
N ALA A 45 -31.54 -9.57 -11.84
CA ALA A 45 -30.74 -8.58 -11.13
C ALA A 45 -29.39 -9.22 -10.83
N ILE A 46 -28.38 -8.86 -11.62
CA ILE A 46 -26.99 -9.14 -11.30
C ILE A 46 -26.67 -8.21 -10.12
N ALA A 47 -26.86 -8.70 -8.91
CA ALA A 47 -26.23 -8.11 -7.73
C ALA A 47 -24.72 -8.33 -7.93
N GLN A 48 -24.02 -7.32 -8.44
CA GLN A 48 -22.56 -7.30 -8.39
C GLN A 48 -22.18 -7.37 -6.91
N SER A 49 -21.63 -8.51 -6.48
CA SER A 49 -20.99 -8.63 -5.18
C SER A 49 -19.78 -7.71 -5.21
N PHE A 50 -19.90 -6.55 -4.56
CA PHE A 50 -18.73 -5.76 -4.20
C PHE A 50 -17.93 -6.61 -3.21
N SER A 51 -16.80 -7.16 -3.68
CA SER A 51 -15.79 -7.75 -2.80
C SER A 51 -15.30 -6.62 -1.90
N THR A 52 -15.79 -6.55 -0.67
CA THR A 52 -15.20 -5.68 0.35
C THR A 52 -13.81 -6.22 0.65
N VAL A 53 -12.77 -5.46 0.30
CA VAL A 53 -11.41 -5.75 0.74
C VAL A 53 -11.40 -5.79 2.26
N GLU A 54 -10.95 -6.91 2.83
CA GLU A 54 -10.79 -7.04 4.28
C GLU A 54 -9.53 -6.27 4.68
N ILE A 55 -9.69 -5.23 5.48
CA ILE A 55 -8.56 -4.45 5.99
C ILE A 55 -8.03 -5.20 7.21
N PRO A 56 -6.75 -5.63 7.20
CA PRO A 56 -6.19 -6.33 8.33
C PRO A 56 -6.08 -5.42 9.55
N GLU A 57 -6.14 -6.00 10.74
CA GLU A 57 -5.66 -5.35 11.95
C GLU A 57 -4.23 -5.83 12.18
N VAL A 58 -3.28 -4.92 12.38
CA VAL A 58 -1.88 -5.29 12.63
C VAL A 58 -1.24 -4.32 13.62
N SER A 59 -0.41 -4.86 14.51
CA SER A 59 0.36 -4.10 15.49
C SER A 59 1.69 -4.77 15.81
N ALA A 60 2.71 -3.99 16.15
CA ALA A 60 3.93 -4.51 16.74
C ALA A 60 3.70 -4.87 18.21
N VAL A 61 4.00 -6.11 18.58
CA VAL A 61 3.84 -6.62 19.97
C VAL A 61 5.17 -6.85 20.68
N GLY A 62 6.28 -6.60 19.99
CA GLY A 62 7.65 -6.59 20.50
C GLY A 62 8.60 -6.13 19.41
N ASP A 63 9.91 -6.15 19.69
CA ASP A 63 10.92 -5.61 18.77
C ASP A 63 10.89 -6.28 17.39
N ARG A 64 10.53 -7.58 17.31
CA ARG A 64 10.60 -8.37 16.07
C ARG A 64 9.31 -9.11 15.75
N GLN A 65 8.25 -8.83 16.47
CA GLN A 65 7.02 -9.61 16.38
C GLN A 65 5.84 -8.72 16.08
N LEU A 66 5.05 -9.14 15.09
CA LEU A 66 3.78 -8.52 14.73
C LEU A 66 2.64 -9.45 15.09
N GLN A 67 1.57 -8.88 15.62
CA GLN A 67 0.29 -9.55 15.75
C GLN A 67 -0.66 -8.98 14.71
N GLY A 68 -1.21 -9.87 13.89
CA GLY A 68 -2.19 -9.56 12.88
C GLY A 68 -3.51 -10.29 13.07
N PHE A 69 -4.56 -9.77 12.43
CA PHE A 69 -5.84 -10.43 12.25
C PHE A 69 -6.37 -10.14 10.85
N TRP A 70 -6.60 -11.20 10.07
CA TRP A 70 -7.15 -11.13 8.72
C TRP A 70 -7.73 -12.47 8.30
N TYR A 71 -8.70 -12.45 7.39
CA TYR A 71 -9.48 -13.61 6.96
C TYR A 71 -10.10 -14.40 8.13
N GLY A 72 -10.46 -13.68 9.21
CA GLY A 72 -11.03 -14.27 10.43
C GLY A 72 -10.04 -15.03 11.32
N GLU A 73 -8.73 -14.94 11.05
CA GLU A 73 -7.69 -15.66 11.78
C GLU A 73 -6.67 -14.72 12.41
N SER A 74 -6.23 -15.04 13.63
CA SER A 74 -5.10 -14.38 14.27
C SER A 74 -3.79 -14.95 13.74
N GLN A 75 -2.86 -14.06 13.38
CA GLN A 75 -1.59 -14.40 12.76
C GLN A 75 -0.44 -13.77 13.53
N THR A 76 0.64 -14.52 13.70
CA THR A 76 1.85 -14.04 14.36
C THR A 76 2.97 -14.05 13.33
N LEU A 77 3.59 -12.90 13.07
CA LEU A 77 4.71 -12.79 12.13
C LEU A 77 6.00 -12.52 12.90
N GLN A 78 7.06 -13.19 12.49
CA GLN A 78 8.42 -13.01 13.01
C GLN A 78 9.23 -12.25 11.96
N ALA A 79 9.57 -10.99 12.27
CA ALA A 79 10.26 -10.12 11.35
C ALA A 79 11.75 -10.45 11.20
N ASP A 80 12.35 -11.19 12.14
CA ASP A 80 13.75 -11.62 12.06
C ASP A 80 14.02 -12.69 10.99
N GLU A 81 12.98 -13.36 10.52
CA GLU A 81 13.03 -14.27 9.37
C GLU A 81 13.03 -13.52 8.03
N TRP A 82 12.73 -12.22 8.03
CA TRP A 82 12.70 -11.42 6.81
C TRP A 82 14.12 -11.04 6.40
N ASN A 83 14.47 -11.28 5.15
CA ASN A 83 15.81 -10.97 4.63
C ASN A 83 15.75 -9.99 3.46
N ILE A 84 16.78 -9.16 3.33
CA ILE A 84 16.98 -8.24 2.21
C ILE A 84 18.47 -8.13 1.88
N ASN A 85 18.80 -8.05 0.60
CA ASN A 85 20.15 -7.77 0.13
C ASN A 85 20.34 -6.26 0.00
N LEU A 86 21.31 -5.70 0.72
CA LEU A 86 21.60 -4.28 0.67
C LEU A 86 22.86 -3.99 -0.14
N TYR A 87 22.72 -3.14 -1.15
CA TYR A 87 23.82 -2.61 -1.93
C TYR A 87 24.46 -1.40 -1.24
N GLY A 88 25.80 -1.30 -1.31
CA GLY A 88 26.54 -0.21 -0.66
C GLY A 88 26.37 -0.18 0.86
N ALA A 89 26.06 -1.33 1.45
CA ALA A 89 25.78 -1.49 2.88
C ALA A 89 27.01 -1.14 3.73
N PHE A 90 26.78 -0.61 4.91
CA PHE A 90 27.82 -0.32 5.89
C PHE A 90 28.04 -1.52 6.82
N ASP A 91 29.27 -1.99 6.94
CA ASP A 91 29.63 -3.05 7.86
C ASP A 91 30.09 -2.46 9.19
N CYS A 92 29.26 -2.55 10.24
CA CYS A 92 29.59 -2.00 11.56
C CYS A 92 30.88 -2.59 12.18
N ALA A 93 31.30 -3.80 11.77
CA ALA A 93 32.50 -4.42 12.34
C ALA A 93 33.79 -3.80 11.78
N THR A 94 33.80 -3.47 10.49
CA THR A 94 34.97 -2.92 9.80
C THR A 94 34.87 -1.40 9.56
N LEU A 95 33.70 -0.81 9.80
CA LEU A 95 33.36 0.59 9.54
C LEU A 95 33.57 1.00 8.08
N ASN A 96 33.39 0.05 7.16
CA ASN A 96 33.54 0.26 5.73
C ASN A 96 32.24 -0.07 4.99
N ARG A 97 32.07 0.54 3.82
CA ARG A 97 31.03 0.12 2.87
C ARG A 97 31.47 -1.15 2.15
N VAL A 98 30.53 -2.08 2.02
CA VAL A 98 30.66 -3.30 1.22
C VAL A 98 29.69 -3.23 0.05
N ASP A 99 30.03 -3.90 -1.05
CA ASP A 99 29.25 -3.83 -2.29
C ASP A 99 27.83 -4.35 -2.09
N GLU A 100 27.70 -5.50 -1.42
CA GLU A 100 26.42 -6.14 -1.14
C GLU A 100 26.51 -6.95 0.17
N ARG A 101 25.44 -6.93 0.97
CA ARG A 101 25.31 -7.81 2.13
C ARG A 101 23.84 -8.08 2.46
N THR A 102 23.53 -9.33 2.80
CA THR A 102 22.21 -9.71 3.30
C THR A 102 22.03 -9.32 4.77
N PHE A 103 20.88 -8.75 5.10
CA PHE A 103 20.47 -8.40 6.46
C PHE A 103 19.12 -9.00 6.79
N SER A 104 18.89 -9.19 8.09
CA SER A 104 17.59 -9.42 8.70
C SER A 104 17.28 -8.29 9.69
N PRO A 105 16.00 -7.94 9.90
CA PRO A 105 15.57 -6.98 10.91
C PRO A 105 16.13 -7.26 12.31
N GLN A 106 16.72 -6.23 12.91
CA GLN A 106 17.05 -6.20 14.33
C GLN A 106 15.87 -5.78 15.17
N PHE A 107 15.06 -4.83 14.69
CA PHE A 107 13.80 -4.46 15.30
C PHE A 107 12.89 -3.69 14.33
N ILE A 108 11.60 -3.61 14.65
CA ILE A 108 10.57 -2.84 13.97
C ILE A 108 10.71 -1.38 14.42
N ALA A 109 10.91 -0.49 13.46
CA ALA A 109 11.21 0.93 13.68
C ALA A 109 9.94 1.80 13.69
N THR A 110 8.88 1.35 13.04
CA THR A 110 7.67 2.15 12.81
C THR A 110 6.43 1.33 13.12
N GLU A 111 5.33 2.00 13.44
CA GLU A 111 4.01 1.39 13.38
C GLU A 111 3.72 0.90 11.95
N PRO A 112 2.94 -0.18 11.79
CA PRO A 112 2.49 -0.64 10.48
C PRO A 112 1.64 0.42 9.77
N ALA A 113 1.94 0.70 8.51
CA ALA A 113 1.09 1.53 7.65
C ALA A 113 0.24 0.63 6.75
N ILE A 114 -1.08 0.78 6.76
CA ILE A 114 -2.00 -0.09 6.03
C ILE A 114 -2.58 0.63 4.82
N ASP A 115 -2.51 0.02 3.64
CA ASP A 115 -3.22 0.48 2.46
C ASP A 115 -4.69 0.07 2.55
N ALA A 116 -5.56 1.05 2.80
CA ALA A 116 -7.00 0.85 2.89
C ALA A 116 -7.65 0.35 1.58
N THR A 117 -6.92 0.37 0.45
CA THR A 117 -7.44 -0.08 -0.84
C THR A 117 -7.18 -1.56 -1.07
N THR A 118 -6.02 -2.06 -0.64
CA THR A 118 -5.57 -3.43 -0.96
C THR A 118 -5.51 -4.34 0.26
N GLY A 119 -5.46 -3.78 1.47
CA GLY A 119 -5.20 -4.53 2.70
C GLY A 119 -3.71 -4.85 2.90
N ASN A 120 -2.83 -4.48 1.97
CA ASN A 120 -1.38 -4.61 2.17
C ASN A 120 -0.93 -3.68 3.29
N PHE A 121 0.13 -4.05 4.01
CA PHE A 121 0.71 -3.17 5.02
C PHE A 121 2.24 -3.13 4.95
N ALA A 122 2.78 -1.94 5.23
CA ALA A 122 4.21 -1.65 5.21
C ALA A 122 4.77 -1.64 6.64
N ILE A 123 5.92 -2.29 6.82
CA ILE A 123 6.65 -2.36 8.08
C ILE A 123 8.06 -1.81 7.88
N GLY A 124 8.38 -0.79 8.66
CA GLY A 124 9.70 -0.20 8.72
C GLY A 124 10.55 -0.95 9.73
N THR A 125 11.76 -1.35 9.35
CA THR A 125 12.65 -2.12 10.22
C THR A 125 14.06 -1.56 10.20
N VAL A 126 14.73 -1.61 11.35
CA VAL A 126 16.17 -1.36 11.46
C VAL A 126 16.91 -2.66 11.21
N LEU A 127 17.85 -2.63 10.28
CA LEU A 127 18.68 -3.78 9.89
C LEU A 127 20.04 -3.78 10.60
N SER A 128 20.59 -2.58 10.82
CA SER A 128 21.78 -2.39 11.66
C SER A 128 21.89 -0.96 12.16
N GLU A 129 22.51 -0.82 13.33
CA GLU A 129 22.83 0.45 13.94
C GLU A 129 24.32 0.44 14.30
N CYS A 130 25.08 1.38 13.73
CA CYS A 130 26.48 1.62 14.02
C CYS A 130 26.65 3.05 14.55
N VAL A 131 27.85 3.38 15.02
CA VAL A 131 28.19 4.76 15.39
C VAL A 131 27.92 5.68 14.20
N GLU A 132 27.01 6.63 14.39
CA GLU A 132 26.61 7.66 13.41
C GLU A 132 25.89 7.15 12.14
N ALA A 133 25.58 5.86 12.04
CA ALA A 133 24.94 5.29 10.86
C ALA A 133 23.90 4.23 11.23
N GLN A 134 22.64 4.48 10.88
CA GLN A 134 21.58 3.49 10.91
C GLN A 134 21.27 3.03 9.48
N GLN A 135 21.03 1.74 9.31
CA GLN A 135 20.54 1.16 8.06
C GLN A 135 19.20 0.50 8.29
N SER A 136 18.23 0.88 7.49
CA SER A 136 16.85 0.43 7.61
C SER A 136 16.30 -0.03 6.25
N ALA A 137 15.19 -0.75 6.28
CA ALA A 137 14.42 -1.13 5.10
C ALA A 137 12.92 -1.19 5.39
N VAL A 138 12.13 -1.17 4.33
CA VAL A 138 10.68 -1.31 4.40
C VAL A 138 10.27 -2.61 3.71
N PHE A 139 9.46 -3.40 4.41
CA PHE A 139 8.87 -4.62 3.92
C PHE A 139 7.37 -4.44 3.75
N ILE A 140 6.81 -4.98 2.66
CA ILE A 140 5.36 -5.02 2.46
C ILE A 140 4.86 -6.44 2.70
N VAL A 141 3.87 -6.55 3.57
CA VAL A 141 3.15 -7.77 3.83
C VAL A 141 1.83 -7.72 3.09
N ASP A 142 1.59 -8.75 2.28
CA ASP A 142 0.34 -9.01 1.58
C ASP A 142 -0.38 -10.16 2.31
N PRO A 143 -1.44 -9.86 3.08
CA PRO A 143 -2.21 -10.87 3.81
C PRO A 143 -2.85 -11.89 2.86
N GLN A 144 -2.68 -13.18 3.17
CA GLN A 144 -3.27 -14.28 2.38
C GLN A 144 -4.02 -15.24 3.31
N PRO A 145 -4.99 -16.02 2.79
CA PRO A 145 -5.64 -17.05 3.58
C PRO A 145 -4.60 -18.05 4.12
N GLY A 146 -4.52 -18.18 5.45
CA GLY A 146 -3.56 -19.07 6.13
C GLY A 146 -2.09 -18.60 6.13
N GLY A 147 -1.79 -17.37 5.74
CA GLY A 147 -0.41 -16.86 5.76
C GLY A 147 -0.26 -15.44 5.19
N TYR A 148 0.91 -15.16 4.61
CA TYR A 148 1.21 -13.88 3.97
C TYR A 148 2.29 -14.05 2.90
N ALA A 149 2.31 -13.13 1.93
CA ALA A 149 3.44 -12.92 1.03
C ALA A 149 4.24 -11.69 1.48
N LEU A 150 5.56 -11.73 1.27
CA LEU A 150 6.48 -10.70 1.74
C LEU A 150 7.26 -10.09 0.57
N TYR A 151 7.19 -8.78 0.44
CA TYR A 151 7.86 -8.00 -0.59
C TYR A 151 8.80 -6.98 0.03
N ARG A 152 9.86 -6.59 -0.70
CA ARG A 152 10.85 -5.62 -0.24
C ARG A 152 10.67 -4.35 -1.05
N VAL A 153 10.62 -3.21 -0.37
CA VAL A 153 10.64 -1.92 -1.06
C VAL A 153 12.04 -1.70 -1.63
N GLN A 154 12.11 -1.46 -2.94
CA GLN A 154 13.37 -1.29 -3.65
C GLN A 154 13.74 0.19 -3.76
N VAL A 155 14.67 0.62 -2.93
CA VAL A 155 15.28 1.96 -3.04
C VAL A 155 16.38 1.91 -4.08
N PRO A 156 16.34 2.76 -5.12
CA PRO A 156 17.39 2.78 -6.14
C PRO A 156 18.66 3.45 -5.60
N GLY A 157 19.77 3.23 -6.30
CA GLY A 157 21.06 3.82 -5.96
C GLY A 157 22.07 3.57 -7.07
N ALA A 158 23.36 3.65 -6.76
CA ALA A 158 24.41 3.80 -7.77
C ALA A 158 24.52 2.67 -8.82
N ASN A 159 24.07 1.47 -8.49
CA ASN A 159 24.07 0.29 -9.34
C ASN A 159 22.64 -0.22 -9.54
N SER A 160 22.39 -0.85 -10.68
CA SER A 160 21.15 -1.59 -10.92
C SER A 160 20.97 -2.71 -9.90
N LEU A 161 19.77 -2.84 -9.35
CA LEU A 161 19.41 -3.95 -8.46
C LEU A 161 19.25 -5.24 -9.28
N THR A 162 19.78 -6.35 -8.77
CA THR A 162 19.80 -7.63 -9.49
C THR A 162 18.48 -8.41 -9.44
N ASP A 163 17.68 -8.18 -8.41
CA ASP A 163 16.43 -8.89 -8.13
C ASP A 163 15.53 -8.08 -7.20
N GLU A 164 14.30 -8.53 -7.02
CA GLU A 164 13.27 -7.95 -6.14
C GLU A 164 13.56 -8.08 -4.63
N PHE A 165 14.61 -8.80 -4.25
CA PHE A 165 15.05 -8.97 -2.86
C PHE A 165 16.17 -7.99 -2.48
N SER A 166 16.54 -7.11 -3.41
CA SER A 166 17.66 -6.18 -3.29
C SER A 166 17.20 -4.73 -3.19
N SER A 167 17.93 -3.91 -2.43
CA SER A 167 17.69 -2.47 -2.26
C SER A 167 18.96 -1.72 -1.86
N TYR A 168 18.96 -0.39 -1.96
CA TYR A 168 19.86 0.45 -1.18
C TYR A 168 19.30 0.69 0.24
N PRO A 169 20.16 0.88 1.26
CA PRO A 169 19.71 1.10 2.62
C PRO A 169 19.04 2.47 2.77
N LEU A 170 17.95 2.50 3.53
CA LEU A 170 17.42 3.73 4.11
C LEU A 170 18.23 4.08 5.37
N SER A 171 18.21 5.35 5.76
CA SER A 171 18.78 5.81 7.03
C SER A 171 17.82 5.53 8.20
N SER A 172 17.63 6.47 9.11
CA SER A 172 16.65 6.34 10.20
C SER A 172 15.23 6.52 9.66
N LEU A 173 14.37 5.51 9.82
CA LEU A 173 12.95 5.60 9.45
C LEU A 173 12.20 6.47 10.45
N ILE A 174 11.47 7.47 9.95
CA ILE A 174 10.66 8.38 10.77
C ILE A 174 9.19 7.96 10.72
N ALA A 175 8.66 7.71 9.53
CA ALA A 175 7.25 7.37 9.36
C ALA A 175 7.01 6.61 8.05
N LEU A 176 5.95 5.79 8.05
CA LEU A 176 5.38 5.16 6.88
C LEU A 176 3.92 5.56 6.76
N GLU A 177 3.45 5.83 5.56
CA GLU A 177 2.05 6.16 5.30
C GLU A 177 1.63 5.67 3.93
N TYR A 178 0.39 5.20 3.80
CA TYR A 178 -0.25 4.99 2.51
C TYR A 178 -1.20 6.13 2.20
N TRP A 179 -1.06 6.73 1.01
CA TRP A 179 -1.97 7.75 0.52
C TRP A 179 -2.40 7.45 -0.92
N ASN A 180 -3.69 7.16 -1.12
CA ASN A 180 -4.25 6.78 -2.42
C ASN A 180 -3.46 5.63 -3.11
N GLY A 181 -3.03 4.63 -2.33
CA GLY A 181 -2.23 3.49 -2.80
C GLY A 181 -0.74 3.80 -3.00
N TYR A 182 -0.30 5.04 -2.87
CA TYR A 182 1.13 5.37 -2.85
C TYR A 182 1.68 5.09 -1.45
N LEU A 183 2.81 4.41 -1.38
CA LEU A 183 3.58 4.28 -0.16
C LEU A 183 4.52 5.48 -0.03
N LEU A 184 4.40 6.17 1.09
CA LEU A 184 5.23 7.29 1.48
C LEU A 184 6.17 6.85 2.60
N VAL A 185 7.47 6.97 2.37
CA VAL A 185 8.51 6.57 3.33
C VAL A 185 9.28 7.81 3.75
N ARG A 186 9.09 8.26 4.99
CA ARG A 186 9.86 9.38 5.55
C ARG A 186 11.07 8.84 6.30
N GLN A 187 12.24 9.33 5.95
CA GLN A 187 13.50 9.01 6.61
C GLN A 187 14.24 10.29 7.03
N GLY A 188 15.14 10.14 8.00
CA GLY A 188 16.09 11.17 8.39
C GLY A 188 17.42 10.59 8.79
N ASP A 189 18.35 11.45 9.18
CA ASP A 189 19.66 11.06 9.68
C ASP A 189 20.08 11.83 10.95
N ALA A 190 21.23 11.47 11.51
CA ALA A 190 21.78 12.12 12.70
C ALA A 190 22.24 13.57 12.45
N ALA A 191 22.38 13.99 11.19
CA ALA A 191 22.76 15.35 10.81
C ALA A 191 21.53 16.29 10.67
N GLY A 192 20.32 15.75 10.88
CA GLY A 192 19.06 16.49 10.78
C GLY A 192 18.54 16.62 9.35
N ALA A 193 19.07 15.87 8.39
CA ALA A 193 18.46 15.79 7.06
C ALA A 193 17.21 14.93 7.14
N GLU A 194 16.21 15.27 6.32
CA GLU A 194 14.99 14.48 6.16
C GLU A 194 14.55 14.43 4.70
N ALA A 195 14.04 13.27 4.28
CA ALA A 195 13.48 13.09 2.96
C ALA A 195 12.23 12.21 2.97
N LEU A 196 11.40 12.42 1.96
CA LEU A 196 10.22 11.63 1.65
C LEU A 196 10.44 10.87 0.35
N LEU A 197 10.52 9.55 0.41
CA LEU A 197 10.52 8.68 -0.75
C LEU A 197 9.08 8.29 -1.07
N VAL A 198 8.76 8.30 -2.37
CA VAL A 198 7.43 8.01 -2.87
C VAL A 198 7.49 6.77 -3.76
N PHE A 199 6.66 5.79 -3.45
CA PHE A 199 6.49 4.58 -4.24
C PHE A 199 5.05 4.54 -4.76
N ARG A 200 4.91 4.48 -6.08
CA ARG A 200 3.60 4.35 -6.73
C ARG A 200 3.19 2.88 -6.80
N PRO A 201 1.89 2.56 -6.92
CA PRO A 201 1.45 1.20 -7.23
C PRO A 201 2.16 0.65 -8.48
N GLY A 202 2.61 -0.60 -8.40
CA GLY A 202 3.37 -1.28 -9.45
C GLY A 202 2.85 -2.70 -9.70
N LEU A 203 3.72 -3.55 -10.29
CA LEU A 203 3.41 -4.96 -10.53
C LEU A 203 3.37 -5.80 -9.24
N THR A 204 4.03 -5.34 -8.18
CA THR A 204 4.07 -6.00 -6.86
C THR A 204 3.51 -5.07 -5.79
N PRO A 205 3.07 -5.60 -4.62
CA PRO A 205 2.67 -4.79 -3.47
C PRO A 205 3.74 -3.81 -2.97
N ALA A 206 5.03 -4.06 -3.22
CA ALA A 206 6.11 -3.12 -2.89
C ALA A 206 6.08 -1.82 -3.69
N GLY A 207 5.35 -1.80 -4.81
CA GLY A 207 5.28 -0.65 -5.70
C GLY A 207 6.58 -0.39 -6.46
N GLU A 208 6.61 0.74 -7.15
CA GLU A 208 7.76 1.22 -7.91
C GLU A 208 8.21 2.58 -7.37
N TYR A 209 9.52 2.77 -7.23
CA TYR A 209 10.06 4.07 -6.87
C TYR A 209 9.62 5.14 -7.88
N ALA A 210 8.93 6.17 -7.39
CA ALA A 210 8.40 7.26 -8.21
C ALA A 210 9.20 8.56 -8.04
N GLY A 211 9.91 8.71 -6.92
CA GLY A 211 10.75 9.87 -6.67
C GLY A 211 11.07 10.06 -5.19
N CYS A 212 11.83 11.11 -4.92
CA CYS A 212 12.19 11.51 -3.57
C CYS A 212 12.20 13.04 -3.45
N ILE A 213 11.77 13.52 -2.29
CA ILE A 213 11.67 14.94 -1.96
C ILE A 213 12.47 15.17 -0.69
N GLU A 214 13.49 16.05 -0.76
CA GLU A 214 14.18 16.53 0.45
C GLU A 214 13.21 17.44 1.22
N LEU A 215 12.93 17.11 2.47
CA LEU A 215 12.07 17.89 3.36
C LEU A 215 12.90 18.88 4.17
N GLU A 216 14.06 18.43 4.65
CA GLU A 216 15.02 19.23 5.41
C GLU A 216 16.44 18.85 5.01
N LEU A 217 17.29 19.86 4.83
CA LEU A 217 18.71 19.66 4.52
C LEU A 217 19.51 19.88 5.80
N GLY A 218 20.07 18.80 6.34
CA GLY A 218 20.99 18.82 7.47
C GLY A 218 22.43 19.14 7.06
N GLU A 219 23.37 18.90 7.98
CA GLU A 219 24.80 18.99 7.68
C GLU A 219 25.24 17.80 6.82
N GLY A 220 25.30 17.96 5.50
CA GLY A 220 25.85 16.92 4.63
C GLY A 220 25.26 16.86 3.23
N ARG A 221 25.16 15.62 2.73
CA ARG A 221 24.49 15.31 1.46
C ARG A 221 23.05 14.94 1.79
N GLY A 222 22.10 15.37 0.95
CA GLY A 222 20.69 14.99 1.08
C GLY A 222 20.47 13.48 1.03
N LEU A 223 19.28 13.05 1.44
CA LEU A 223 18.93 11.64 1.61
C LEU A 223 18.27 11.03 0.36
N CYS A 224 17.96 11.85 -0.65
CA CYS A 224 17.39 11.36 -1.89
C CYS A 224 18.43 10.66 -2.77
N PRO A 225 18.08 9.51 -3.37
CA PRO A 225 18.87 8.89 -4.43
C PRO A 225 19.14 9.89 -5.56
N ARG A 226 20.36 9.91 -6.09
CA ARG A 226 20.75 10.93 -7.09
C ARG A 226 20.28 10.55 -8.48
N GLN A 227 20.02 11.54 -9.32
CA GLN A 227 19.63 11.31 -10.71
C GLN A 227 20.65 10.46 -11.49
N SER A 228 21.94 10.68 -11.27
CA SER A 228 23.02 9.88 -11.89
C SER A 228 23.01 8.40 -11.48
N GLU A 229 22.35 8.08 -10.37
CA GLU A 229 22.19 6.73 -9.84
C GLU A 229 20.90 6.09 -10.41
N LEU A 230 19.90 6.91 -10.75
CA LEU A 230 18.63 6.46 -11.36
C LEU A 230 18.73 6.11 -12.85
N ASP A 231 19.67 6.73 -13.60
CA ASP A 231 19.80 6.52 -15.06
C ASP A 231 20.35 5.13 -15.45
N HIS A 232 20.69 4.29 -14.46
CA HIS A 232 21.14 2.90 -14.64
C HIS A 232 20.19 1.86 -14.02
N SER A 233 19.01 2.28 -13.54
CA SER A 233 17.97 1.41 -12.96
C SER A 233 17.06 0.79 -14.03
#